data_AF-A0A485C3X4-F1
#
_entry.id   AF-A0A485C3X4-F1
#
_cell.length_a   1.000
_cell.length_b   1.000
_cell.length_c   1.000
_cell.angle_alpha   90.00
_cell.angle_beta   90.00
_cell.angle_gamma   90.00
#
_symmetry.space_group_name_H-M   'P 1'
#
loop_
_entity.id
_entity.type
_entity.pdbx_description
1 polymer ?
#
loop_
_entity_poly.entity_id
_entity_poly.type
_entity_poly.pdbx_seq_one_letter_code
_entity_poly.pdbx_strand_id
1 'polypeptide(L)' 'MEQAHTRLIHQLVERMAAEDNAPLYIRFADTIKDAVRSGWLENGNILPGERDFEPAHRRVAHHRAQGAADAGR' A
#
# COMPACT_ATOMS: atom_id res chain seq x y z
N MET A 1 2.10 -12.44 -12.34
CA MET A 1 2.25 -11.03 -11.94
C MET A 1 3.72 -10.68 -12.00
N GLU A 2 4.06 -9.49 -12.51
CA GLU A 2 5.44 -9.00 -12.58
C GLU A 2 6.02 -8.86 -11.15
N GLN A 3 7.31 -9.14 -10.95
CA GLN A 3 7.92 -9.09 -9.60
C GLN A 3 7.81 -7.70 -8.97
N ALA A 4 7.89 -6.64 -9.79
CA ALA A 4 7.69 -5.26 -9.36
C ALA A 4 6.28 -5.02 -8.81
N HIS A 5 5.25 -5.61 -9.43
CA HIS A 5 3.86 -5.46 -8.96
C HIS A 5 3.66 -6.09 -7.59
N THR A 6 4.15 -7.31 -7.38
CA THR A 6 4.06 -7.99 -6.08
C THR A 6 4.76 -7.18 -4.99
N ARG A 7 5.95 -6.64 -5.27
CA ARG A 7 6.69 -5.80 -4.33
C ARG A 7 5.93 -4.52 -4.00
N LEU A 8 5.37 -3.86 -5.02
CA LEU A 8 4.60 -2.62 -4.85
C LEU A 8 3.36 -2.83 -3.98
N ILE A 9 2.61 -3.90 -4.23
CA ILE A 9 1.43 -4.26 -3.44
C ILE A 9 1.83 -4.52 -1.98
N HIS A 10 2.94 -5.23 -1.73
CA HIS A 10 3.41 -5.49 -0.38
C HIS A 10 3.75 -4.21 0.38
N GLN A 11 4.55 -3.32 -0.23
CA GLN A 11 4.90 -2.03 0.38
C GLN A 11 3.68 -1.16 0.63
N LEU A 12 2.71 -1.13 -0.29
CA LEU A 12 1.46 -0.39 -0.09
C LEU A 12 0.68 -0.94 1.10
N VAL A 13 0.57 -2.26 1.26
CA VAL A 13 -0.10 -2.86 2.43
C VAL A 13 0.57 -2.43 3.73
N GLU A 14 1.89 -2.55 3.84
CA GLU A 14 2.63 -2.14 5.03
C GLU A 14 2.48 -0.64 5.28
N ARG A 15 2.69 0.16 4.24
CA ARG A 15 2.65 1.62 4.32
C ARG A 15 1.25 2.16 4.51
N MET A 16 0.18 1.40 4.31
CA MET A 16 -1.21 1.79 4.62
C MET A 16 -1.70 1.22 5.97
N ALA A 17 -1.13 0.11 6.44
CA ALA A 17 -1.43 -0.47 7.75
C ALA A 17 -0.77 0.27 8.92
N ALA A 18 0.36 0.96 8.67
CA ALA A 18 1.05 1.73 9.69
C ALA A 18 0.14 2.79 10.37
N GLU A 19 0.39 3.05 11.64
CA GLU A 19 -0.25 4.13 12.39
C GLU A 19 0.35 5.47 11.94
N ASP A 20 -0.27 6.03 10.92
CA ASP A 20 0.13 7.30 10.31
C ASP A 20 -1.16 8.07 9.98
N ASN A 21 -1.22 9.31 10.45
CA ASN A 21 -2.37 10.21 10.35
C ASN A 21 -2.52 10.83 8.95
N ALA A 22 -1.56 10.63 8.05
CA ALA A 22 -1.68 11.06 6.67
C ALA A 22 -2.86 10.33 5.98
N PRO A 23 -3.64 11.04 5.14
CA PRO A 23 -4.70 10.41 4.35
C PRO A 23 -4.17 9.25 3.49
N LEU A 24 -4.99 8.21 3.31
CA LEU A 24 -4.57 7.01 2.57
C LEU A 24 -4.11 7.31 1.14
N TYR A 25 -4.76 8.25 0.45
CA TYR A 25 -4.37 8.62 -0.91
C TYR A 25 -2.98 9.29 -0.96
N ILE A 26 -2.58 10.03 0.08
CA ILE A 26 -1.24 10.62 0.19
C ILE A 26 -0.22 9.51 0.39
N ARG A 27 -0.46 8.61 1.34
CA ARG A 27 0.42 7.46 1.64
C ARG A 27 0.60 6.58 0.40
N PHE A 28 -0.48 6.35 -0.35
CA PHE A 28 -0.44 5.63 -1.62
C PHE A 28 0.45 6.36 -2.63
N ALA A 29 0.16 7.62 -2.94
CA ALA A 29 0.88 8.39 -3.94
C ALA A 29 2.38 8.51 -3.62
N ASP A 30 2.73 8.72 -2.36
CA ASP A 30 4.13 8.83 -1.94
C ASP A 30 4.87 7.49 -2.05
N THR A 31 4.21 6.38 -1.74
CA THR A 31 4.79 5.03 -1.95
C THR A 31 5.12 4.79 -3.43
N ILE A 32 4.22 5.18 -4.36
CA ILE A 32 4.48 5.07 -5.79
C ILE A 32 5.66 5.97 -6.20
N LYS A 33 5.66 7.24 -5.74
CA LYS A 33 6.76 8.18 -6.06
C LYS A 33 8.11 7.65 -5.58
N ASP A 34 8.17 7.10 -4.38
CA ASP A 34 9.41 6.57 -3.81
C ASP A 34 9.87 5.32 -4.57
N ALA A 35 8.95 4.46 -5.01
CA ALA A 35 9.25 3.32 -5.87
C ALA A 35 9.90 3.74 -7.20
N VAL A 36 9.37 4.79 -7.84
CA VAL A 36 9.93 5.35 -9.08
C VAL A 36 11.28 6.02 -8.82
N ARG A 37 11.40 6.84 -7.77
CA ARG A 37 12.64 7.55 -7.42
C ARG A 37 13.79 6.61 -7.07
N SER A 38 13.47 5.49 -6.42
CA SER A 38 14.45 4.45 -6.10
C SER A 38 14.80 3.55 -7.29
N GLY A 39 14.15 3.74 -8.44
CA GLY A 39 14.52 3.14 -9.71
C GLY A 39 14.14 1.67 -9.88
N TRP A 40 13.55 1.03 -8.87
CA TRP A 40 13.09 -0.36 -9.02
C TRP A 40 11.71 -0.47 -9.66
N LEU A 41 10.92 0.61 -9.63
CA LEU A 41 9.76 0.76 -10.50
C LEU A 41 10.15 1.63 -11.69
N GLU A 42 10.46 0.99 -12.81
CA GLU A 42 10.95 1.66 -14.01
C GLU A 42 9.91 2.59 -14.64
N ASN A 43 10.38 3.68 -15.23
CA ASN A 43 9.51 4.62 -15.91
C ASN A 43 8.95 3.99 -17.19
N GLY A 44 7.62 3.90 -17.31
CA GLY A 44 6.95 3.17 -18.37
C GLY A 44 6.36 1.83 -17.94
N ASN A 45 6.68 1.35 -16.72
CA ASN A 45 5.96 0.21 -16.15
C ASN A 45 4.49 0.58 -15.90
N ILE A 46 3.59 -0.27 -16.39
CA ILE A 46 2.17 -0.14 -16.11
C ILE A 46 1.96 -0.51 -14.64
N LEU A 47 1.30 0.38 -13.90
CA LEU A 47 0.92 0.10 -12.53
C LEU A 47 -0.07 -1.08 -12.49
N PRO A 48 -0.09 -1.88 -11.40
CA PRO A 48 -1.13 -2.88 -11.21
C PRO A 48 -2.53 -2.27 -11.37
N GLY A 49 -3.50 -3.07 -11.83
CA GLY A 49 -4.88 -2.62 -11.92
C GLY A 49 -5.51 -2.49 -10.53
N GLU A 50 -6.65 -1.81 -10.44
CA GLU A 50 -7.40 -1.67 -9.18
C GLU A 50 -7.70 -3.03 -8.52
N ARG A 51 -8.02 -4.04 -9.33
CA ARG A 51 -8.31 -5.42 -8.86
C ARG A 51 -7.10 -6.11 -8.22
N ASP A 52 -5.89 -5.69 -8.57
CA ASP A 52 -4.67 -6.22 -7.96
C ASP A 52 -4.41 -5.57 -6.58
N PHE A 53 -5.03 -4.42 -6.32
CA PHE A 53 -4.98 -3.72 -5.03
C PHE A 53 -6.16 -4.05 -4.08
N GLU A 54 -7.21 -4.71 -4.56
CA GLU A 54 -8.33 -5.23 -3.75
C GLU A 54 -7.86 -5.99 -2.50
N PRO A 55 -6.89 -6.93 -2.60
CA PRO A 55 -6.34 -7.62 -1.42
C PRO A 55 -5.65 -6.66 -0.43
N ALA A 56 -5.04 -5.59 -0.92
CA ALA A 56 -4.38 -4.60 -0.09
C ALA A 56 -5.39 -3.75 0.68
N HIS A 57 -6.43 -3.25 0.01
CA HIS A 57 -7.52 -2.52 0.66
C HIS A 57 -8.18 -3.33 1.77
N ARG A 58 -8.48 -4.61 1.49
CA ARG A 58 -9.09 -5.50 2.48
C ARG A 58 -8.19 -5.73 3.69
N ARG A 59 -6.88 -5.95 3.48
CA ARG A 59 -5.90 -6.14 4.56
C ARG A 59 -5.76 -4.90 5.45
N VAL A 60 -5.71 -3.71 4.86
CA VAL A 60 -5.63 -2.44 5.61
C VAL A 60 -6.88 -2.24 6.47
N ALA A 61 -8.06 -2.55 5.93
CA ALA A 61 -9.32 -2.48 6.68
C ALA A 61 -9.33 -3.45 7.89
N HIS A 62 -8.88 -4.69 7.70
CA HIS A 62 -8.79 -5.66 8.81
C HIS A 62 -7.80 -5.24 9.90
N HIS A 63 -6.62 -4.74 9.52
CA HIS A 63 -5.61 -4.30 10.48
C HIS A 63 -6.10 -3.14 11.34
N ARG A 64 -6.78 -2.15 10.74
CA ARG A 64 -7.38 -1.03 11.48
C ARG A 64 -8.52 -1.45 12.39
N ALA A 65 -9.34 -2.41 11.98
CA ALA A 65 -10.43 -2.93 12.81
C ALA A 65 -9.89 -3.66 14.07
N GLN A 66 -8.76 -4.36 13.95
CA GLN A 66 -8.09 -5.02 15.08
C GLN A 66 -7.44 -4.03 16.04
N GLY A 67 -6.68 -3.05 15.54
CA GLY A 67 -6.09 -2.01 16.40
C GLY A 67 -7.14 -1.19 17.18
N ALA A 68 -8.30 -0.91 16.56
CA ALA A 68 -9.41 -0.26 17.25
C ALA A 68 -10.04 -1.12 18.36
N ALA A 69 -10.07 -2.45 18.19
CA ALA A 69 -10.58 -3.36 19.20
C ALA A 69 -9.62 -3.54 20.39
N ASP A 70 -8.31 -3.43 20.16
CA ASP A 70 -7.28 -3.55 21.19
C ASP A 70 -7.11 -2.26 22.01
N ALA A 71 -7.30 -1.09 21.41
CA ALA A 71 -7.20 0.22 22.10
C ALA A 71 -8.38 0.52 23.05
N GLY A 72 -9.48 -0.25 22.98
CA GLY A 72 -10.66 -0.09 23.83
C GLY A 72 -10.65 -0.94 25.10
N ARG A 73 -9.52 -1.56 25.46
CA ARG A 73 -9.40 -2.53 26.56
C ARG A 73 -8.49 -2.07 27.68
#